data_AF-A0AAU5KCM8-F1
#
_entry.id   AF-A0AAU5KCM8-F1
#
_cell.length_a   1.000
_cell.length_b   1.000
_cell.length_c   1.000
_cell.angle_alpha   90.00
_cell.angle_beta   90.00
_cell.angle_gamma   90.00
#
_symmetry.space_group_name_H-M   'P 1'
#
loop_
_entity.id
_entity.type
_entity.pdbx_description
1 polymer ?
#
loop_
_entity_poly.entity_id
_entity_poly.type
_entity_poly.pdbx_seq_one_letter_code
_entity_poly.pdbx_strand_id
1 'polypeptide(L)' 'MNPVRRQFRSSVAELTDALAARGVEIAPLADGFRLTETGTVLIVLRPLLPAEITQLAKVIRE' A
#
# COMPACT_ATOMS: atom_id res chain seq x y z
N MET A 1 1.25 11.90 18.87
CA MET A 1 1.16 11.10 17.63
C MET A 1 -0.32 10.80 17.39
N ASN A 2 -0.91 11.26 16.28
CA ASN A 2 -2.35 11.08 16.02
C ASN A 2 -2.67 9.56 15.95
N PRO A 3 -3.57 9.02 16.80
CA PRO A 3 -3.86 7.58 16.87
C PRO A 3 -4.32 7.00 15.53
N VAL A 4 -5.04 7.80 14.73
CA VAL A 4 -5.49 7.44 13.39
C VAL A 4 -4.29 7.18 12.46
N ARG A 5 -3.24 8.02 12.51
CA ARG A 5 -2.02 7.80 11.72
C ARG A 5 -1.27 6.53 12.11
N ARG A 6 -1.25 6.17 13.40
CA ARG A 6 -0.59 4.94 13.86
C ARG A 6 -1.33 3.71 13.36
N GLN A 7 -2.65 3.70 13.49
CA GLN A 7 -3.50 2.60 13.02
C GLN A 7 -3.34 2.40 11.51
N PHE A 8 -3.39 3.48 10.73
CA PHE A 8 -3.19 3.40 9.28
C PHE A 8 -1.80 2.88 8.88
N ARG A 9 -0.73 3.33 9.54
CA ARG A 9 0.61 2.78 9.27
C ARG A 9 0.68 1.28 9.48
N SER A 10 0.00 0.76 10.51
CA SER A 10 -0.08 -0.68 10.76
C SER A 10 -0.81 -1.41 9.62
N SER A 11 -1.99 -0.93 9.22
CA SER A 11 -2.76 -1.56 8.13
C SER A 11 -2.03 -1.52 6.79
N VAL A 12 -1.30 -0.43 6.52
CA VAL A 12 -0.54 -0.26 5.28
C VAL A 12 0.74 -1.09 5.27
N ALA A 13 1.39 -1.28 6.42
CA ALA A 13 2.50 -2.23 6.56
C ALA A 13 2.04 -3.66 6.32
N GLU A 14 0.92 -4.07 6.92
CA GLU A 14 0.32 -5.40 6.71
C GLU A 14 -0.03 -5.64 5.24
N LEU A 15 -0.59 -4.64 4.54
CA LEU A 15 -0.82 -4.71 3.09
C LEU A 15 0.49 -4.89 2.30
N THR A 16 1.55 -4.16 2.68
CA THR A 16 2.86 -4.27 2.02
C THR A 16 3.43 -5.67 2.20
N ASP A 17 3.37 -6.21 3.41
CA ASP A 17 3.87 -7.56 3.74
C ASP A 17 3.07 -8.64 2.99
N ALA A 18 1.74 -8.49 2.90
CA ALA A 18 0.88 -9.42 2.16
C ALA A 18 1.21 -9.45 0.66
N LEU A 19 1.49 -8.28 0.06
CA LEU A 19 1.90 -8.18 -1.34
C LEU A 19 3.30 -8.77 -1.57
N ALA A 20 4.24 -8.52 -0.67
CA ALA A 20 5.59 -9.09 -0.71
C ALA A 20 5.56 -10.62 -0.59
N ALA A 21 4.72 -11.17 0.30
CA ALA A 21 4.54 -12.63 0.45
C ALA A 21 3.99 -13.30 -0.83
N ARG A 22 3.33 -12.53 -1.70
CA ARG A 22 2.84 -12.96 -3.02
C ARG A 22 3.80 -12.62 -4.16
N GLY A 23 5.04 -12.23 -3.82
CA GLY A 23 6.13 -11.94 -4.76
C GLY A 23 6.05 -10.57 -5.41
N VAL A 24 5.22 -9.65 -4.91
CA VAL A 24 5.11 -8.28 -5.44
C VAL A 24 6.04 -7.37 -4.64
N GLU A 25 7.14 -6.96 -5.24
CA GLU A 25 8.08 -6.02 -4.64
C GLU A 25 7.67 -4.57 -4.92
N ILE A 26 7.02 -3.95 -3.94
CA ILE A 26 6.72 -2.53 -3.93
C ILE A 26 7.46 -1.84 -2.79
N ALA A 27 7.79 -0.57 -2.98
CA ALA A 27 8.32 0.25 -1.90
C ALA A 27 7.29 0.31 -0.74
N PRO A 28 7.74 0.47 0.52
CA PRO A 28 6.85 0.51 1.67
C PRO A 28 5.73 1.54 1.47
N LEU A 29 4.49 1.06 1.44
CA LEU A 29 3.33 1.93 1.21
C LEU A 29 3.15 2.96 2.33
N ALA A 30 3.70 2.66 3.52
CA ALA A 30 3.69 3.53 4.69
C ALA A 30 4.47 4.84 4.49
N ASP A 31 5.35 4.90 3.49
CA ASP A 31 6.13 6.09 3.17
C ASP A 31 5.40 7.01 2.17
N GLY A 32 4.39 6.49 1.45
CA GLY A 32 3.70 7.15 0.34
C GLY A 32 2.22 7.42 0.55
N PHE A 33 1.75 7.61 1.79
CA PHE A 33 0.32 7.84 2.06
C PHE A 33 -0.03 9.28 2.46
N ARG A 34 -1.26 9.68 2.14
CA ARG A 34 -1.89 10.94 2.58
C ARG A 34 -3.21 10.61 3.29
N LEU A 35 -3.42 11.23 4.45
CA LEU A 35 -4.71 11.20 5.15
C LEU A 35 -5.54 12.40 4.69
N THR A 36 -6.75 12.16 4.23
CA THR A 36 -7.70 13.23 3.85
C THR A 36 -8.38 13.81 5.08
N GLU A 37 -9.01 14.98 4.91
CA GLU A 37 -9.80 15.62 5.98
C GLU A 37 -11.02 14.80 6.39
N THR A 38 -11.52 13.93 5.51
CA THR A 38 -12.65 13.03 5.78
C THR A 38 -12.24 11.71 6.43
N GLY A 39 -10.96 11.53 6.77
CA GLY A 39 -10.45 10.33 7.44
C GLY A 39 -10.18 9.15 6.51
N THR A 40 -10.19 9.36 5.20
CA THR A 40 -9.78 8.34 4.22
C THR A 40 -8.28 8.41 3.94
N VAL A 41 -7.69 7.29 3.50
CA VAL A 41 -6.27 7.23 3.13
C VAL A 41 -6.11 7.05 1.64
N LEU A 42 -5.27 7.90 1.07
CA LEU A 42 -4.77 7.80 -0.29
C LEU A 42 -3.35 7.22 -0.23
N ILE A 43 -3.15 6.09 -0.91
CA ILE A 43 -1.83 5.47 -1.07
C ILE A 43 -1.34 5.80 -2.48
N VAL A 44 -0.24 6.52 -2.59
CA VAL A 44 0.37 6.86 -3.88
C VAL A 44 1.54 5.92 -4.10
N LEU A 45 1.42 5.06 -5.11
CA LEU A 45 2.51 4.19 -5.53
C LEU A 45 3.56 5.02 -6.28
N ARG A 46 4.81 4.55 -6.24
CA ARG A 46 5.82 4.98 -7.22
C ARG A 46 5.31 4.68 -8.65
N PRO A 47 5.89 5.30 -9.68
CA PRO A 47 5.66 4.85 -11.05
C PRO A 47 5.91 3.34 -11.17
N LEU A 48 4.95 2.66 -11.79
CA LEU A 48 4.98 1.23 -12.03
C LEU A 48 5.13 0.95 -13.53
N LEU A 49 5.89 -0.08 -13.87
CA LEU A 49 5.94 -0.66 -15.19
C LEU A 49 4.63 -1.43 -15.48
N PRO A 50 4.22 -1.59 -16.75
CA PRO A 50 3.02 -2.34 -17.12
C PRO A 50 2.98 -3.78 -16.56
N ALA A 51 4.13 -4.45 -16.50
CA ALA A 51 4.26 -5.79 -15.94
C ALA A 51 3.96 -5.81 -14.43
N GLU A 52 4.43 -4.80 -13.69
CA GLU A 52 4.18 -4.66 -12.25
C GLU A 52 2.70 -4.43 -11.96
N ILE A 53 2.02 -3.64 -12.80
CA ILE A 53 0.55 -3.44 -12.71
C ILE A 53 -0.19 -4.76 -12.91
N THR A 54 0.23 -5.55 -13.91
CA THR A 54 -0.39 -6.84 -14.21
C THR A 54 -0.17 -7.84 -13.07
N GLN A 55 1.03 -7.87 -12.49
CA GLN A 55 1.36 -8.71 -11.35
C GLN A 55 0.55 -8.35 -10.12
N LEU A 56 0.41 -7.05 -9.81
CA LEU A 56 -0.44 -6.56 -8.72
C LEU A 56 -1.90 -6.98 -8.93
N ALA A 57 -2.43 -6.82 -10.15
CA ALA A 57 -3.79 -7.22 -10.49
C ALA A 57 -4.02 -8.74 -10.42
N LYS A 58 -2.98 -9.55 -10.64
CA LYS A 58 -3.05 -11.00 -10.43
C LYS A 58 -3.17 -11.32 -8.95
N VAL A 59 -2.30 -10.74 -8.13
CA VAL A 59 -2.27 -10.99 -6.68
C VAL A 59 -3.55 -10.56 -5.98
N ILE A 60 -4.17 -9.44 -6.39
CA ILE A 60 -5.43 -8.97 -5.81
C ILE A 60 -6.59 -9.94 -6.09
N ARG A 61 -6.54 -10.73 -7.18
CA ARG A 61 -7.61 -11.64 -7.58
C ARG A 61 -7.54 -13.02 -6.93
N GLU A 62 -6.40 -13.43 -6.39
CA GLU A 62 -6.08 -14.79 -5.93
C GLU A 62 -5.96 -14.89 -4.41
#